data_AF-A0A0U3QU06-F1
#
_entry.id   AF-A0A0U3QU06-F1
#
_cell.length_a   1.000
_cell.length_b   1.000
_cell.length_c   1.000
_cell.angle_alpha   90.00
_cell.angle_beta   90.00
_cell.angle_gamma   90.00
#
_symmetry.space_group_name_H-M   'P 1'
#
loop_
_entity.id
_entity.type
_entity.pdbx_description
1 polymer ?
#
loop_
_entity_poly.entity_id
_entity_poly.type
_entity_poly.pdbx_seq_one_letter_code
_entity_poly.pdbx_strand_id
1 'polypeptide(L)'
;MVATSRVTGSVPVVAPPAELAGPVGRINALVTAGRLEEAHLLASRLRENLTEEAGAEDPRAVEARAVEAYIAHLRGDHREATVLALAVARIRCRAGDRRASEEVARAAAAWQGIDDDRAAVAHGRELLHMWDRLHRRGLLASADAELADRVRRRVDALEAAYV
;
A
#
# COMPACT_ATOMS: atom_id res chain seq x y z
N MET A 1 -40.92 15.70 -10.00
CA MET A 1 -40.05 16.18 -8.90
C MET A 1 -39.03 15.07 -8.64
N VAL A 2 -37.85 15.15 -9.26
CA VAL A 2 -36.84 14.07 -9.26
C VAL A 2 -35.93 14.26 -8.05
N ALA A 3 -35.95 13.30 -7.12
CA ALA A 3 -35.03 13.26 -5.99
C ALA A 3 -33.67 12.73 -6.46
N THR A 4 -32.69 13.62 -6.56
CA THR A 4 -31.28 13.28 -6.77
C THR A 4 -30.72 12.68 -5.49
N SER A 5 -30.59 11.34 -5.45
CA SER A 5 -29.86 10.67 -4.38
C SER A 5 -28.36 10.73 -4.69
N ARG A 6 -27.61 11.50 -3.90
CA ARG A 6 -26.14 11.47 -3.90
C ARG A 6 -25.71 10.17 -3.23
N VAL A 7 -25.15 9.24 -3.99
CA VAL A 7 -24.35 8.14 -3.44
C VAL A 7 -23.04 8.74 -2.95
N THR A 8 -22.96 9.01 -1.64
CA THR A 8 -21.67 9.21 -0.96
C THR A 8 -20.95 7.88 -0.96
N GLY A 9 -19.97 7.72 -1.86
CA GLY A 9 -19.05 6.59 -1.86
C GLY A 9 -18.15 6.66 -0.63
N SER A 10 -18.64 6.17 0.50
CA SER A 10 -17.76 5.73 1.58
C SER A 10 -17.07 4.47 1.08
N VAL A 11 -15.79 4.58 0.72
CA VAL A 11 -14.95 3.41 0.47
C VAL A 11 -14.99 2.60 1.78
N PRO A 12 -15.39 1.32 1.77
CA PRO A 12 -15.43 0.54 3.00
C PRO A 12 -14.01 0.47 3.56
N VAL A 13 -13.76 1.22 4.63
CA VAL A 13 -12.60 0.99 5.49
C VAL A 13 -12.88 -0.35 6.16
N VAL A 14 -12.28 -1.40 5.62
CA VAL A 14 -12.29 -2.71 6.28
C VAL A 14 -11.65 -2.50 7.64
N ALA A 15 -12.44 -2.70 8.69
CA ALA A 15 -11.97 -2.53 10.05
C ALA A 15 -10.80 -3.48 10.30
N PRO A 16 -9.73 -3.04 10.98
CA PRO A 16 -8.66 -3.94 11.37
C PRO A 16 -9.22 -5.04 12.29
N PRO A 17 -8.54 -6.19 12.41
CA PRO A 17 -8.83 -7.18 13.45
C PRO A 17 -9.09 -6.50 14.79
N ALA A 18 -10.09 -6.96 15.56
CA ALA A 18 -10.55 -6.25 16.76
C ALA A 18 -9.41 -5.92 17.75
N GLU A 19 -8.44 -6.82 17.87
CA GLU A 19 -7.23 -6.67 18.69
C GLU A 19 -6.35 -5.48 18.26
N LEU A 20 -6.38 -5.10 16.98
CA LEU A 20 -5.62 -3.97 16.44
C LEU A 20 -6.37 -2.63 16.54
N ALA A 21 -7.66 -2.62 16.87
CA ALA A 21 -8.44 -1.37 16.91
C ALA A 21 -7.83 -0.34 17.88
N GLY A 22 -7.39 -0.77 19.06
CA GLY A 22 -6.75 0.10 20.05
C GLY A 22 -5.40 0.67 19.57
N PRO A 23 -4.42 -0.18 19.19
CA PRO A 23 -3.15 0.28 18.62
C PRO A 23 -3.30 1.17 17.39
N VAL A 24 -4.12 0.78 16.41
CA VAL A 24 -4.37 1.56 15.19
C VAL A 24 -5.07 2.89 15.50
N GLY A 25 -6.00 2.91 16.47
CA GLY A 25 -6.62 4.14 16.94
C GLY A 25 -5.61 5.15 17.49
N ARG A 26 -4.61 4.70 18.25
CA ARG A 26 -3.52 5.57 18.75
C ARG A 26 -2.64 6.11 17.63
N ILE A 27 -2.30 5.27 16.65
CA ILE A 27 -1.54 5.69 15.47
C ILE A 27 -2.32 6.77 14.70
N ASN A 28 -3.61 6.55 14.44
CA ASN A 28 -4.46 7.52 13.74
C ASN A 28 -4.61 8.84 14.49
N ALA A 29 -4.65 8.81 15.83
CA ALA A 29 -4.65 10.02 16.64
C ALA A 29 -3.36 10.85 16.46
N LEU A 30 -2.19 10.19 16.40
CA LEU A 30 -0.92 10.85 16.10
C LEU A 30 -0.90 11.44 14.70
N VAL A 31 -1.42 10.72 13.70
CA VAL A 31 -1.56 11.23 12.32
C VAL A 31 -2.43 12.48 12.28
N THR A 32 -3.59 12.44 12.95
CA THR A 32 -4.53 13.57 13.01
C THR A 32 -3.89 14.79 13.70
N ALA A 33 -3.02 14.56 14.67
CA ALA A 33 -2.24 15.60 15.35
C ALA A 33 -1.00 16.07 14.56
N GLY A 34 -0.76 15.57 13.34
CA GLY A 34 0.41 15.90 12.52
C GLY A 34 1.73 15.30 13.01
N ARG A 35 1.68 14.37 13.98
CA ARG A 35 2.86 13.74 14.61
C ARG A 35 3.29 12.50 13.84
N LEU A 36 3.60 12.68 12.56
CA LEU A 36 3.83 11.57 11.62
C LEU A 36 5.04 10.71 11.98
N GLU A 37 6.12 11.31 12.49
CA GLU A 37 7.31 10.57 12.93
C GLU A 37 6.99 9.59 14.06
N GLU A 38 6.25 10.05 15.06
CA GLU A 38 5.83 9.21 16.19
C GLU A 38 4.81 8.16 15.78
N ALA A 39 3.90 8.50 14.86
CA ALA A 39 2.97 7.55 14.28
C ALA A 39 3.71 6.43 13.55
N HIS A 40 4.78 6.75 12.82
CA HIS A 40 5.59 5.80 12.09
C HIS A 40 6.37 4.89 13.03
N LEU A 41 7.06 5.46 14.03
CA LEU A 41 7.76 4.68 15.06
C LEU A 41 6.81 3.71 15.78
N LEU A 42 5.59 4.14 16.09
CA LEU A 42 4.59 3.28 16.73
C LEU A 42 4.09 2.18 15.79
N ALA A 43 3.85 2.48 14.51
CA ALA A 43 3.42 1.51 13.51
C ALA A 43 4.50 0.46 13.23
N SER A 44 5.76 0.89 13.10
CA SER A 44 6.92 0.03 12.88
C SER A 44 7.13 -0.95 14.04
N ARG A 45 7.13 -0.45 15.29
CA ARG A 45 7.19 -1.30 16.49
C ARG A 45 6.03 -2.28 16.58
N LEU A 46 4.81 -1.86 16.22
CA LEU A 46 3.65 -2.74 16.21
C LEU A 46 3.84 -3.87 15.19
N ARG A 47 4.31 -3.56 13.97
CA ARG A 47 4.63 -4.57 12.95
C ARG A 47 5.69 -5.54 13.46
N GLU A 48 6.77 -5.03 14.03
CA GLU A 48 7.90 -5.83 14.50
C GLU A 48 7.47 -6.79 15.59
N ASN A 49 6.80 -6.29 16.65
CA ASN A 49 6.30 -7.12 17.74
C ASN A 49 5.38 -8.23 17.25
N LEU A 50 4.42 -7.92 16.36
CA LEU A 50 3.49 -8.93 15.83
C LEU A 50 4.20 -9.93 14.90
N THR A 51 5.20 -9.48 14.16
CA THR A 51 6.03 -10.34 13.31
C THR A 51 6.86 -11.30 14.16
N GLU A 52 7.41 -10.83 15.28
CA GLU A 52 8.16 -11.67 16.23
C GLU A 52 7.25 -12.66 16.98
N GLU A 53 6.05 -12.22 17.38
CA GLU A 53 5.09 -13.04 18.11
C GLU A 53 4.50 -14.17 17.27
N ALA A 54 4.05 -13.86 16.04
CA ALA A 54 3.19 -14.74 15.25
C ALA A 54 3.68 -14.98 13.81
N GLY A 55 4.77 -14.32 13.41
CA GLY A 55 5.34 -14.43 12.06
C GLY A 55 4.84 -13.37 11.09
N ALA A 56 5.61 -13.15 10.02
CA ALA A 56 5.37 -12.05 9.08
C ALA A 56 4.09 -12.19 8.24
N GLU A 57 3.54 -13.41 8.13
CA GLU A 57 2.30 -13.69 7.39
C GLU A 57 1.05 -13.70 8.28
N ASP A 58 1.19 -13.53 9.60
CA ASP A 58 0.05 -13.39 10.51
C ASP A 58 -0.82 -12.20 10.08
N PRO A 59 -2.16 -12.34 10.02
CA PRO A 59 -3.04 -11.26 9.57
C PRO A 59 -2.83 -9.94 10.32
N ARG A 60 -2.50 -9.98 11.62
CA ARG A 60 -2.27 -8.78 12.43
C ARG A 60 -0.96 -8.12 12.04
N ALA A 61 0.11 -8.89 11.82
CA ALA A 61 1.39 -8.37 11.32
C ALA A 61 1.26 -7.78 9.90
N VAL A 62 0.44 -8.39 9.05
CA VAL A 62 0.15 -7.90 7.70
C VAL A 62 -0.61 -6.57 7.73
N GLU A 63 -1.65 -6.45 8.56
CA GLU A 63 -2.35 -5.17 8.73
C GLU A 63 -1.44 -4.09 9.34
N ALA A 64 -0.63 -4.41 10.34
CA ALA A 64 0.32 -3.46 10.92
C ALA A 64 1.33 -2.94 9.88
N ARG A 65 1.83 -3.83 9.01
CA ARG A 65 2.69 -3.46 7.88
C ARG A 65 1.99 -2.55 6.87
N ALA A 66 0.69 -2.78 6.61
CA ALA A 66 -0.10 -1.91 5.74
C ALA A 66 -0.29 -0.51 6.33
N VAL A 67 -0.52 -0.43 7.66
CA VAL A 67 -0.60 0.85 8.38
C VAL A 67 0.73 1.60 8.30
N GLU A 68 1.85 0.93 8.53
CA GLU A 68 3.17 1.55 8.43
C GLU A 68 3.48 2.05 7.01
N ALA A 69 3.12 1.28 5.97
CA ALA A 69 3.24 1.71 4.58
C ALA A 69 2.47 3.02 4.33
N TYR A 70 1.26 3.14 4.89
CA TYR A 70 0.46 4.35 4.80
C TYR A 70 1.12 5.53 5.53
N ILE A 71 1.67 5.32 6.74
CA ILE A 71 2.33 6.41 7.47
C ILE A 71 3.62 6.85 6.76
N ALA A 72 4.41 5.90 6.23
CA ALA A 72 5.59 6.21 5.42
C ALA A 72 5.23 7.09 4.21
N HIS A 73 4.11 6.77 3.53
CA HIS A 73 3.61 7.60 2.43
C HIS A 73 3.27 9.02 2.87
N LEU A 74 2.56 9.18 4.00
CA LEU A 74 2.23 10.50 4.55
C LEU A 74 3.47 11.32 4.95
N ARG A 75 4.55 10.65 5.38
CA ARG A 75 5.84 11.28 5.70
C ARG A 75 6.63 11.71 4.46
N GLY A 76 6.22 11.29 3.27
CA GLY A 76 7.00 11.47 2.05
C GLY A 76 8.12 10.42 1.87
N ASP A 77 8.20 9.40 2.71
CA ASP A 77 9.11 8.27 2.48
C ASP A 77 8.49 7.30 1.45
N HIS A 78 8.50 7.76 0.21
CA HIS A 78 7.87 7.11 -0.93
C HIS A 78 8.50 5.75 -1.25
N ARG A 79 9.80 5.60 -0.99
CA ARG A 79 10.51 4.34 -1.22
C ARG A 79 10.09 3.31 -0.18
N GLU A 80 10.13 3.65 1.11
CA GLU A 80 9.70 2.76 2.18
C GLU A 80 8.23 2.35 2.01
N ALA A 81 7.35 3.32 1.75
CA ALA A 81 5.94 3.07 1.51
C ALA A 81 5.69 2.09 0.35
N THR A 82 6.44 2.25 -0.76
CA THR A 82 6.33 1.35 -1.92
C THR A 82 6.75 -0.07 -1.56
N VAL A 83 7.89 -0.24 -0.87
CA VAL A 83 8.40 -1.55 -0.47
C VAL A 83 7.44 -2.27 0.48
N LEU A 84 6.95 -1.56 1.51
CA LEU A 84 6.02 -2.13 2.49
C LEU A 84 4.69 -2.53 1.83
N ALA A 85 4.12 -1.68 0.99
CA ALA A 85 2.87 -1.98 0.28
C ALA A 85 3.02 -3.19 -0.67
N LEU A 86 4.13 -3.29 -1.42
CA LEU A 86 4.40 -4.46 -2.28
C LEU A 86 4.58 -5.76 -1.46
N ALA A 87 5.16 -5.68 -0.26
CA ALA A 87 5.26 -6.82 0.63
C ALA A 87 3.88 -7.29 1.10
N VAL A 88 2.99 -6.38 1.51
CA VAL A 88 1.60 -6.69 1.88
C VAL A 88 0.83 -7.28 0.70
N ALA A 89 0.94 -6.67 -0.49
CA ALA A 89 0.31 -7.17 -1.72
C ALA A 89 0.73 -8.62 -2.01
N ARG A 90 2.01 -8.94 -1.86
CA ARG A 90 2.55 -10.28 -2.09
C ARG A 90 1.97 -11.31 -1.10
N ILE A 91 1.87 -10.97 0.19
CA ILE A 91 1.31 -11.85 1.22
C ILE A 91 -0.18 -12.09 0.95
N ARG A 92 -0.96 -11.03 0.74
CA ARG A 92 -2.40 -11.13 0.45
C ARG A 92 -2.68 -11.91 -0.84
N CYS A 93 -1.89 -11.69 -1.88
CA CYS A 93 -1.98 -12.44 -3.12
C CYS A 93 -1.75 -13.95 -2.93
N ARG A 94 -0.79 -14.35 -2.07
CA ARG A 94 -0.57 -15.77 -1.73
C ARG A 94 -1.79 -16.36 -1.03
N ALA A 95 -2.39 -15.61 -0.12
CA ALA A 95 -3.60 -15.98 0.60
C ALA A 95 -4.90 -15.93 -0.25
N GLY A 96 -4.85 -15.39 -1.47
CA GLY A 96 -6.04 -15.22 -2.32
C GLY A 96 -6.94 -14.06 -1.88
N ASP A 97 -6.44 -13.16 -1.03
CA ASP A 97 -7.16 -11.98 -0.57
C ASP A 97 -7.23 -10.93 -1.69
N ARG A 98 -8.45 -10.50 -2.02
CA ARG A 98 -8.74 -9.50 -3.06
C ARG A 98 -8.19 -8.12 -2.70
N ARG A 99 -7.95 -7.82 -1.43
CA ARG A 99 -7.31 -6.57 -0.98
C ARG A 99 -5.84 -6.46 -1.45
N ALA A 100 -5.29 -7.49 -2.09
CA ALA A 100 -3.98 -7.38 -2.73
C ALA A 100 -3.95 -6.32 -3.84
N SER A 101 -5.04 -6.11 -4.58
CA SER A 101 -5.11 -5.05 -5.62
C SER A 101 -5.04 -3.65 -5.02
N GLU A 102 -5.70 -3.44 -3.87
CA GLU A 102 -5.64 -2.17 -3.13
C GLU A 102 -4.19 -1.83 -2.72
N GLU A 103 -3.42 -2.82 -2.28
CA GLU A 103 -2.02 -2.61 -1.92
C GLU A 103 -1.12 -2.30 -3.11
N VAL A 104 -1.41 -2.88 -4.28
CA VAL A 104 -0.72 -2.50 -5.52
C VAL A 104 -1.07 -1.07 -5.92
N ALA A 105 -2.32 -0.63 -5.73
CA ALA A 105 -2.71 0.76 -5.96
C ALA A 105 -2.01 1.72 -4.98
N ARG A 106 -1.91 1.37 -3.69
CA ARG A 106 -1.15 2.15 -2.70
C ARG A 106 0.35 2.22 -3.04
N ALA A 107 0.94 1.08 -3.43
CA ALA A 107 2.32 1.04 -3.89
C ALA A 107 2.53 1.96 -5.11
N ALA A 108 1.59 1.98 -6.06
CA ALA A 108 1.70 2.84 -7.25
C ALA A 108 1.57 4.32 -6.91
N ALA A 109 0.72 4.68 -5.93
CA ALA A 109 0.60 6.05 -5.45
C ALA A 109 1.87 6.51 -4.74
N ALA A 110 2.46 5.67 -3.87
CA ALA A 110 3.72 5.97 -3.21
C ALA A 110 4.89 6.05 -4.21
N TRP A 111 4.98 5.09 -5.13
CA TRP A 111 6.02 5.01 -6.15
C TRP A 111 6.13 6.28 -7.00
N GLN A 112 5.02 6.96 -7.26
CA GLN A 112 5.02 8.20 -8.02
C GLN A 112 5.85 9.32 -7.37
N GLY A 113 6.03 9.31 -6.05
CA GLY A 113 6.84 10.27 -5.32
C GLY A 113 8.32 9.89 -5.18
N ILE A 114 8.79 8.80 -5.79
CA ILE A 114 10.21 8.46 -5.75
C ILE A 114 10.98 9.38 -6.70
N ASP A 115 11.88 10.20 -6.14
CA ASP A 115 12.75 11.14 -6.87
C ASP A 115 14.03 10.51 -7.41
N ASP A 116 14.52 9.44 -6.79
CA ASP A 116 15.68 8.70 -7.30
C ASP A 116 15.24 7.83 -8.49
N ASP A 117 15.58 8.28 -9.69
CA ASP A 117 15.19 7.64 -10.95
C ASP A 117 15.58 6.14 -11.01
N ARG A 118 16.72 5.74 -10.42
CA ARG A 118 17.13 4.31 -10.37
C ARG A 118 16.21 3.50 -9.49
N ALA A 119 15.89 3.99 -8.30
CA ALA A 119 14.93 3.37 -7.40
C ALA A 119 13.52 3.37 -8.00
N ALA A 120 13.13 4.44 -8.71
CA ALA A 120 11.86 4.51 -9.41
C ALA A 120 11.77 3.44 -10.51
N VAL A 121 12.81 3.23 -11.32
CA VAL A 121 12.83 2.13 -12.30
C VAL A 121 12.75 0.77 -11.61
N ALA A 122 13.58 0.52 -10.58
CA ALA A 122 13.62 -0.76 -9.88
C ALA A 122 12.26 -1.13 -9.27
N HIS A 123 11.68 -0.23 -8.48
CA HIS A 123 10.40 -0.47 -7.82
C HIS A 123 9.21 -0.42 -8.80
N GLY A 124 9.32 0.31 -9.90
CA GLY A 124 8.31 0.31 -10.97
C GLY A 124 8.20 -1.05 -11.66
N ARG A 125 9.34 -1.70 -11.92
CA ARG A 125 9.39 -3.07 -12.46
C ARG A 125 8.81 -4.08 -11.48
N GLU A 126 9.12 -3.97 -10.18
CA GLU A 126 8.53 -4.83 -9.14
C GLU A 126 7.01 -4.68 -9.08
N LEU A 127 6.50 -3.45 -9.22
CA LEU A 127 5.08 -3.16 -9.26
C LEU A 127 4.40 -3.79 -10.48
N LEU A 128 4.96 -3.63 -11.67
CA LEU A 128 4.44 -4.27 -12.89
C LEU A 128 4.46 -5.79 -12.79
N HIS A 129 5.48 -6.38 -12.16
CA HIS A 129 5.52 -7.82 -11.91
C HIS A 129 4.40 -8.26 -10.94
N MET A 130 4.18 -7.50 -9.87
CA MET A 130 3.11 -7.78 -8.91
C MET A 130 1.73 -7.64 -9.56
N TRP A 131 1.55 -6.64 -10.42
CA TRP A 131 0.35 -6.42 -11.22
C TRP A 131 -0.02 -7.66 -12.05
N ASP A 132 0.93 -8.09 -12.88
CA ASP A 132 0.78 -9.24 -13.78
C ASP A 132 0.51 -10.54 -12.99
N ARG A 133 1.11 -10.68 -11.81
CA ARG A 133 0.77 -11.77 -10.87
C ARG A 133 -0.68 -11.73 -10.39
N LEU A 134 -1.21 -10.56 -10.04
CA LEU A 134 -2.63 -10.43 -9.64
C LEU A 134 -3.57 -10.69 -10.83
N HIS A 135 -3.21 -10.20 -12.02
CA HIS A 135 -3.97 -10.42 -13.24
C HIS A 135 -4.14 -11.91 -13.53
N ARG A 136 -3.04 -12.68 -13.53
CA ARG A 136 -3.07 -14.14 -13.73
C ARG A 136 -3.89 -14.90 -12.69
N ARG A 137 -4.06 -14.34 -11.48
CA ARG A 137 -4.85 -14.95 -10.40
C ARG A 137 -6.31 -14.47 -10.39
N GLY A 138 -6.71 -13.62 -11.33
CA GLY A 138 -8.07 -13.06 -11.37
C GLY A 138 -8.38 -12.14 -10.18
N LEU A 139 -7.36 -11.51 -9.58
CA LEU A 139 -7.49 -10.67 -8.39
C LEU A 139 -7.54 -9.16 -8.72
N LEU A 140 -7.47 -8.77 -10.00
CA LEU A 140 -7.60 -7.38 -10.43
C LEU A 140 -9.03 -7.05 -10.88
N ALA A 141 -9.46 -5.83 -10.61
CA ALA A 141 -10.65 -5.24 -11.20
C ALA A 141 -10.34 -4.65 -12.59
N SER A 142 -11.36 -4.42 -13.42
CA SER A 142 -11.19 -3.81 -14.74
C SER A 142 -10.66 -2.37 -14.67
N ALA A 143 -11.03 -1.62 -13.62
CA ALA A 143 -10.56 -0.25 -13.38
C ALA A 143 -9.06 -0.16 -13.09
N ASP A 144 -8.41 -1.29 -12.81
CA ASP A 144 -7.01 -1.32 -12.45
C ASP A 144 -6.12 -1.06 -13.71
N ALA A 145 -6.52 -1.49 -14.91
CA ALA A 145 -5.65 -1.54 -16.09
C ALA A 145 -4.91 -0.22 -16.43
N GLU A 146 -5.54 0.94 -16.27
CA GLU A 146 -4.93 2.24 -16.57
C GLU A 146 -3.72 2.55 -15.69
N LEU A 147 -3.69 2.03 -14.45
CA LEU A 147 -2.61 2.27 -13.51
C LEU A 147 -1.32 1.59 -13.97
N ALA A 148 -1.40 0.33 -14.44
CA ALA A 148 -0.25 -0.38 -14.98
C ALA A 148 0.36 0.33 -16.19
N ASP A 149 -0.49 0.87 -17.07
CA ASP A 149 -0.02 1.59 -18.26
C ASP A 149 0.68 2.91 -17.90
N ARG A 150 0.20 3.62 -16.87
CA ARG A 150 0.91 4.80 -16.34
C ARG A 150 2.28 4.44 -15.77
N VAL A 151 2.36 3.35 -15.00
CA VAL A 151 3.63 2.87 -14.44
C VAL A 151 4.60 2.50 -15.56
N ARG A 152 4.14 1.71 -16.55
CA ARG A 152 4.97 1.29 -17.69
C ARG A 152 5.54 2.49 -18.45
N ARG A 153 4.71 3.44 -18.84
CA ARG A 153 5.15 4.65 -19.57
C ARG A 153 6.22 5.43 -18.82
N ARG A 154 6.08 5.60 -17.49
CA ARG A 154 7.07 6.33 -16.70
C ARG A 154 8.36 5.51 -16.51
N VAL A 155 8.27 4.21 -16.27
CA VAL A 155 9.47 3.34 -16.22
C VAL A 155 10.25 3.42 -17.54
N ASP A 156 9.57 3.28 -18.67
CA ASP A 156 10.19 3.35 -20.00
C ASP A 156 10.85 4.73 -20.25
N ALA A 157 10.19 5.82 -19.84
CA ALA A 157 10.73 7.17 -19.96
C ALA A 157 11.98 7.40 -19.09
N LEU A 158 11.98 6.87 -17.86
CA LEU A 158 13.13 6.95 -16.96
C LEU A 158 14.31 6.11 -17.49
N GLU A 159 14.04 4.91 -18.02
CA GLU A 159 15.06 4.05 -18.62
C GLU A 159 15.70 4.69 -19.86
N ALA A 160 14.90 5.32 -20.72
CA ALA A 160 15.39 6.02 -21.89
C ALA A 160 16.29 7.22 -21.55
N ALA A 161 16.15 7.82 -20.38
CA ALA A 161 17.02 8.92 -19.92
C ALA A 161 18.42 8.46 -19.50
N TYR A 162 18.64 7.14 -19.35
CA TYR A 162 19.93 6.54 -19.01
C TYR A 162 20.70 5.97 -20.20
N VAL A 163 20.13 6.02 -21.42
CA VAL A 163 20.73 5.55 -22.68
C VAL A 163 21.32 6.74 -23.43
#